data_AF-A0A0R2X6M2-F1
#
_entry.id   AF-A0A0R2X6M2-F1
#
_cell.length_a   1.000
_cell.length_b   1.000
_cell.length_c   1.000
_cell.angle_alpha   90.00
_cell.angle_beta   90.00
_cell.angle_gamma   90.00
#
_symmetry.space_group_name_H-M   'P 1'
#
loop_
_entity.id
_entity.type
_entity.pdbx_description
1 polymer ?
#
loop_
_entity_poly.entity_id
_entity_poly.type
_entity_poly.pdbx_seq_one_letter_code
_entity_poly.pdbx_strand_id
1 'polypeptide(L)' 'MKRTTLILENAVMDAIKRESHAAGVDMSQLVNEFLRQGLMQKRSKPKHLPSLPVFKMGKPHCNLADRDALERAMES' A
#
# COMPACT_ATOMS: atom_id res chain seq x y z
N MET A 1 -2.83 24.46 -8.66
CA MET A 1 -3.84 23.51 -9.19
C MET A 1 -4.17 23.85 -10.62
N LYS A 2 -4.49 22.86 -11.47
CA LYS A 2 -5.05 23.11 -12.81
C LYS A 2 -6.57 23.10 -12.71
N ARG A 3 -7.25 23.98 -13.46
CA ARG A 3 -8.71 23.94 -13.59
C ARG A 3 -9.07 22.88 -14.62
N THR A 4 -9.92 21.95 -14.23
CA THR A 4 -10.34 20.83 -15.06
C THR A 4 -11.86 20.77 -15.07
N THR A 5 -12.44 20.64 -16.26
CA THR A 5 -13.87 20.40 -16.44
C THR A 5 -14.09 18.90 -16.62
N LEU A 6 -14.97 18.32 -15.81
CA LEU A 6 -15.33 16.89 -15.87
C LEU A 6 -16.79 16.78 -16.25
N ILE A 7 -17.12 15.81 -17.09
CA ILE A 7 -18.50 15.41 -17.34
C ILE A 7 -18.88 14.42 -16.23
N LEU A 8 -19.87 14.78 -15.42
CA LEU A 8 -20.36 13.97 -14.30
C LEU A 8 -21.84 13.66 -14.51
N GLU A 9 -22.27 12.46 -14.13
CA GLU A 9 -23.69 12.13 -14.05
C GLU A 9 -24.38 13.00 -12.99
N ASN A 10 -25.64 13.37 -13.22
CA ASN A 10 -26.38 14.24 -12.30
C ASN A 10 -26.42 13.69 -10.88
N ALA A 11 -26.66 12.37 -10.73
CA ALA A 11 -26.68 11.70 -9.44
C ALA A 11 -25.35 11.83 -8.69
N VAL A 12 -24.22 11.79 -9.40
CA VAL A 12 -22.88 11.95 -8.81
C VAL A 12 -22.68 13.39 -8.34
N MET A 13 -23.10 14.37 -9.15
CA MET A 13 -23.01 15.79 -8.78
C MET A 13 -23.86 16.12 -7.55
N ASP A 14 -25.06 15.56 -7.45
CA ASP A 14 -25.95 15.75 -6.31
C ASP A 14 -25.40 15.09 -5.04
N ALA A 15 -24.81 13.91 -5.16
CA ALA A 15 -24.10 13.26 -4.06
C ALA A 15 -22.92 14.11 -3.57
N ILE A 16 -22.09 14.65 -4.48
CA ILE A 16 -20.96 15.53 -4.13
C ILE A 16 -21.44 16.76 -3.36
N LYS A 17 -22.48 17.44 -3.83
CA LYS A 17 -23.05 18.62 -3.16
C LYS A 17 -23.53 18.31 -1.75
N ARG A 18 -24.29 17.22 -1.61
CA ARG A 18 -24.83 16.79 -0.32
C ARG A 18 -23.70 16.49 0.66
N GLU A 19 -22.72 15.73 0.22
CA GLU A 19 -21.62 15.28 1.07
C GLU A 19 -20.67 16.43 1.43
N SER A 20 -20.41 17.37 0.51
CA SER A 20 -19.58 18.54 0.78
C SER A 20 -20.25 19.46 1.81
N HIS A 21 -21.57 19.61 1.73
CA HIS A 21 -22.34 20.36 2.72
C HIS A 21 -22.33 19.66 4.09
N ALA A 22 -22.54 18.35 4.13
CA ALA A 22 -22.52 17.57 5.36
C ALA A 22 -21.15 17.61 6.04
N ALA A 23 -20.07 17.57 5.26
CA ALA A 23 -18.69 17.64 5.77
C ALA A 23 -18.18 19.07 6.01
N GLY A 24 -18.93 20.11 5.60
CA GLY A 24 -18.52 21.51 5.74
C GLY A 24 -17.27 21.89 4.95
N VAL A 25 -17.05 21.25 3.80
CA VAL A 25 -15.86 21.46 2.95
C VAL A 25 -16.25 21.90 1.53
N ASP A 26 -15.31 22.49 0.80
CA ASP A 26 -15.55 22.85 -0.60
C ASP A 26 -15.69 21.60 -1.49
N MET A 27 -16.59 21.66 -2.48
CA MET A 27 -16.82 20.56 -3.43
C MET A 27 -15.53 20.12 -4.14
N SER A 28 -14.66 21.06 -4.52
CA SER A 28 -13.42 20.74 -5.21
C SER A 28 -12.44 20.00 -4.28
N GLN A 29 -12.42 20.31 -2.98
CA GLN A 29 -11.62 19.60 -2.00
C GLN A 29 -12.10 18.15 -1.87
N LEU A 30 -13.42 17.96 -1.72
CA LEU A 30 -14.02 16.63 -1.61
C LEU A 30 -13.75 15.77 -2.85
N VAL A 31 -13.95 16.34 -4.05
CA VAL A 31 -13.70 15.64 -5.32
C VAL A 31 -12.24 15.25 -5.47
N ASN A 32 -11.30 16.14 -5.13
CA ASN A 32 -9.87 15.82 -5.19
C ASN A 32 -9.51 14.70 -4.22
N GLU A 33 -10.10 14.68 -3.02
CA GLU A 33 -9.85 13.61 -2.05
C GLU A 33 -10.37 12.26 -2.55
N PHE A 34 -11.59 12.19 -3.10
CA PHE A 34 -12.11 10.98 -3.69
C PHE A 34 -11.29 10.49 -4.90
N LEU A 35 -10.86 11.41 -5.78
CA LEU A 35 -9.97 11.07 -6.89
C LEU A 35 -8.63 10.52 -6.38
N ARG A 36 -8.05 11.15 -5.34
CA ARG A 36 -6.80 10.69 -4.72
C ARG A 36 -6.97 9.28 -4.17
N GLN A 37 -8.02 9.03 -3.38
CA GLN A 37 -8.28 7.72 -2.79
C GLN A 37 -8.52 6.65 -3.87
N GLY A 38 -9.33 6.93 -4.88
CA GLY A 38 -9.59 6.00 -5.99
C GLY A 38 -8.33 5.64 -6.79
N LEU A 39 -7.45 6.63 -7.03
CA LEU A 39 -6.17 6.40 -7.71
C LEU A 39 -5.17 5.64 -6.82
N MET A 40 -5.13 5.92 -5.51
CA MET A 40 -4.26 5.21 -4.57
C MET A 40 -4.69 3.75 -4.37
N GLN A 41 -5.99 3.48 -4.24
CA GLN A 41 -6.50 2.11 -4.11
C GLN A 41 -6.12 1.24 -5.31
N LYS A 42 -6.18 1.79 -6.54
CA LYS A 42 -5.71 1.08 -7.75
C LYS A 42 -4.23 0.75 -7.71
N ARG A 43 -3.39 1.63 -7.13
CA ARG A 43 -1.95 1.41 -6.99
C ARG A 43 -1.59 0.46 -5.85
N SER A 44 -2.40 0.45 -4.79
CA SER A 44 -2.09 -0.24 -3.54
C SER A 44 -2.54 -1.69 -3.48
N LYS A 45 -3.22 -2.24 -4.50
CA LYS A 45 -3.53 -3.68 -4.51
C LYS A 45 -2.23 -4.41 -4.21
N PRO A 46 -2.09 -5.02 -3.03
CA PRO A 46 -0.83 -5.62 -2.64
C PRO A 46 -0.60 -6.69 -3.69
N LYS A 47 0.44 -6.48 -4.51
CA LYS A 47 0.89 -7.51 -5.42
C LYS A 47 1.12 -8.70 -4.50
N HIS A 48 0.39 -9.79 -4.71
CA HIS A 48 0.58 -10.97 -3.88
C HIS A 48 2.02 -11.40 -4.10
N LEU A 49 2.90 -11.01 -3.18
CA LEU A 49 4.27 -11.45 -3.21
C LEU A 49 4.20 -12.93 -2.90
N PRO A 50 4.81 -13.79 -3.73
CA PRO A 50 4.91 -15.20 -3.39
C PRO A 50 5.60 -15.29 -2.04
N SER A 51 5.12 -16.18 -1.18
CA SER A 51 5.83 -16.51 0.06
C SER A 51 7.24 -16.96 -0.30
N LEU A 52 8.25 -16.45 0.42
CA LEU A 52 9.60 -16.99 0.29
C LEU A 52 9.59 -18.48 0.64
N PRO A 53 10.41 -19.31 -0.04
CA PRO A 53 10.50 -20.71 0.29
C PRO A 53 10.98 -20.88 1.73
N VAL A 54 10.30 -21.74 2.48
CA VAL A 54 10.67 -22.10 3.86
C VAL A 54 11.31 -23.49 3.82
N PHE A 55 12.56 -23.58 4.28
CA PHE A 55 13.31 -24.83 4.34
C PHE A 55 13.39 -25.33 5.78
N LYS A 56 13.14 -26.63 6.00
CA LYS A 56 13.35 -27.28 7.29
C LYS A 56 14.82 -27.70 7.41
N MET A 57 15.69 -26.74 7.75
CA MET A 57 17.15 -26.95 7.83
C MET A 57 17.62 -27.65 9.12
N GLY A 58 16.71 -28.06 10.01
CA GLY A 58 17.06 -28.73 11.26
C GLY A 58 17.66 -27.79 12.30
N LYS A 59 18.46 -28.36 13.22
CA LYS A 59 19.15 -27.57 14.25
C LYS A 59 20.36 -26.85 13.64
N PRO A 60 20.63 -25.60 14.03
CA PRO A 60 21.83 -24.89 13.57
C PRO A 60 23.08 -25.66 13.98
N HIS A 61 24.01 -25.84 13.05
CA HIS A 61 25.26 -26.55 13.29
C HIS A 61 26.26 -25.72 14.11
N CYS A 62 26.34 -24.42 13.83
CA CYS A 62 27.14 -23.45 14.58
C CYS A 62 26.41 -22.10 14.65
N ASN A 63 26.81 -21.25 15.59
CA ASN A 63 26.35 -19.86 15.65
C ASN A 63 27.16 -19.02 14.66
N LEU A 64 26.53 -18.48 13.62
CA LEU A 64 27.22 -17.67 12.60
C LEU A 64 27.83 -16.37 13.14
N ALA A 65 27.38 -15.89 14.30
CA ALA A 65 27.96 -14.73 14.95
C ALA A 65 29.26 -15.07 15.72
N ASP A 66 29.54 -16.35 15.96
CA ASP A 66 30.77 -16.84 16.58
C ASP A 66 31.73 -17.28 15.48
N ARG A 67 32.76 -16.46 15.24
CA ARG A 67 33.74 -16.67 14.18
C ARG A 67 34.48 -18.01 14.35
N ASP A 68 34.93 -18.32 15.55
CA ASP A 68 35.75 -19.51 15.81
C ASP A 68 34.89 -20.79 15.71
N ALA A 69 33.61 -20.72 16.07
CA ALA A 69 32.66 -21.81 15.86
C ALA A 69 32.36 -22.02 14.36
N LEU A 70 32.29 -20.94 13.57
CA LEU A 70 32.09 -21.02 12.13
C LEU A 70 33.32 -21.58 11.40
N GLU A 71 34.53 -21.08 11.71
CA GLU A 71 35.78 -21.56 11.10
C GLU A 71 35.96 -23.07 11.34
N ARG A 72 35.76 -23.55 12.58
CA ARG A 72 35.83 -24.99 12.89
C ARG A 72 34.82 -25.85 12.13
N ALA A 73 33.62 -25.32 11.88
CA ALA A 73 32.58 -26.02 11.11
C ALA A 73 32.86 -26.03 9.59
N MET A 74 33.71 -25.13 9.10
CA MET A 74 34.10 -25.07 7.69
C MET A 74 35.32 -25.96 7.38
N GLU A 75 36.18 -26.20 8.36
CA GLU A 75 37.40 -27.01 8.22
C GLU A 75 37.18 -28.52 8.46
N SER A 76 35.98 -28.92 8.90
CA SER A 76 35.59 -30.33 9.11
C SER A 76 35.04 -30.99 7.84
#